data_AF-A0A1A8F9J8-F1
#
_entry.id   AF-A0A1A8F9J8-F1
#
_cell.length_a   1.000
_cell.length_b   1.000
_cell.length_c   1.000
_cell.angle_alpha   90.00
_cell.angle_beta   90.00
_cell.angle_gamma   90.00
#
_symmetry.space_group_name_H-M   'P 1'
#
loop_
_entity.id
_entity.type
_entity.pdbx_description
1 polymer ?
#
loop_
_entity_poly.entity_id
_entity_poly.type
_entity_poly.pdbx_seq_one_letter_code
_entity_poly.pdbx_strand_id
1 'polypeptide(L)'
;NNSRGPSFETISASGPNAALAHYSPTAETSRRLTVDEMYLIDSGGQYLDGTTDITRTVHWGTPTKMQKEAFTRVLMGNIEISRTVFPSGTRGVNIEMLGRRALWEVGLNYGHGTGHGIGNFFGVHEWPVGFQTNNIPFRAGMFTSIEPGYYKENDFGIRIEDVAMTILAHTQYGHNFLTFDTISLVPYDKKLIDTTLLSSEQLQWLNSYYKKICQLVGPELDKQGLHEEKDWMLRNTEPFPESGSSSSISSSSLTFITLSIALLHNII
;
A
#
# COMPACT_ATOMS: atom_id res chain seq x y z
N ASN A 1 -12.63 -19.10 -13.80
CA ASN A 1 -12.22 -18.52 -12.50
C ASN A 1 -11.92 -19.68 -11.56
N ASN A 2 -10.66 -19.87 -11.14
CA ASN A 2 -10.20 -21.04 -10.36
C ASN A 2 -10.45 -20.93 -8.85
N SER A 3 -11.39 -20.07 -8.43
CA SER A 3 -11.67 -19.79 -7.02
C SER A 3 -12.28 -20.99 -6.29
N ARG A 4 -11.88 -21.18 -5.04
CA ARG A 4 -12.32 -22.24 -4.12
C ARG A 4 -12.94 -21.69 -2.83
N GLY A 5 -13.23 -20.39 -2.80
CA GLY A 5 -13.80 -19.70 -1.65
C GLY A 5 -12.74 -18.88 -0.88
N PRO A 6 -13.13 -18.34 0.28
CA PRO A 6 -12.25 -17.50 1.08
C PRO A 6 -11.11 -18.30 1.73
N SER A 7 -9.96 -17.67 1.95
CA SER A 7 -8.83 -18.27 2.68
C SER A 7 -9.00 -18.18 4.20
N PHE A 8 -9.85 -17.28 4.69
CA PHE A 8 -10.27 -17.09 6.08
C PHE A 8 -11.57 -16.26 6.14
N GLU A 9 -12.19 -16.14 7.32
CA GLU A 9 -13.37 -15.29 7.49
C GLU A 9 -13.02 -13.81 7.33
N THR A 10 -13.67 -13.12 6.39
CA THR A 10 -13.40 -11.70 6.12
C THR A 10 -13.68 -10.83 7.34
N ILE A 11 -12.67 -10.03 7.73
CA ILE A 11 -12.84 -8.97 8.71
C ILE A 11 -13.30 -7.72 7.96
N SER A 12 -14.54 -7.30 8.23
CA SER A 12 -15.13 -6.09 7.66
C SER A 12 -15.57 -5.18 8.81
N ALA A 13 -14.79 -4.13 9.09
CA ALA A 13 -14.90 -3.36 10.32
C ALA A 13 -14.92 -1.85 10.06
N SER A 14 -15.89 -1.13 10.64
CA SER A 14 -16.04 0.33 10.55
C SER A 14 -15.86 0.98 11.92
N GLY A 15 -15.16 2.12 11.95
CA GLY A 15 -14.97 2.93 13.15
C GLY A 15 -14.42 2.10 14.33
N PRO A 16 -15.07 2.12 15.51
CA PRO A 16 -14.58 1.41 16.69
C PRO A 16 -14.38 -0.09 16.51
N ASN A 17 -15.15 -0.74 15.61
CA ASN A 17 -14.97 -2.17 15.35
C ASN A 17 -13.60 -2.46 14.71
N ALA A 18 -13.06 -1.52 13.91
CA ALA A 18 -11.76 -1.68 13.28
C ALA A 18 -10.60 -1.63 14.31
N ALA A 19 -10.82 -1.06 15.50
CA ALA A 19 -9.85 -1.07 16.58
C ALA A 19 -9.64 -2.47 17.21
N LEU A 20 -10.45 -3.46 16.83
CA LEU A 20 -10.30 -4.85 17.24
C LEU A 20 -9.59 -5.61 16.11
N ALA A 21 -8.32 -5.98 16.32
CA ALA A 21 -7.48 -6.58 15.28
C ALA A 21 -8.10 -7.84 14.63
N HIS A 22 -8.80 -8.65 15.42
CA HIS A 22 -9.50 -9.87 15.00
C HIS A 22 -11.03 -9.74 15.15
N TYR A 23 -11.61 -8.63 14.67
CA TYR A 23 -13.05 -8.45 14.69
C TYR A 23 -13.77 -9.46 13.78
N SER A 24 -14.70 -10.23 14.33
CA SER A 24 -15.66 -11.02 13.56
C SER A 24 -17.04 -10.38 13.67
N PRO A 25 -17.66 -9.95 12.55
CA PRO A 25 -18.97 -9.31 12.59
C PRO A 25 -20.07 -10.28 13.02
N THR A 26 -20.91 -9.84 13.95
CA THR A 26 -22.18 -10.52 14.31
C THR A 26 -23.36 -9.62 14.01
N ALA A 27 -24.59 -10.15 14.00
CA ALA A 27 -25.79 -9.34 13.79
C ALA A 27 -25.88 -8.19 14.83
N GLU A 28 -25.46 -8.46 16.06
CA GLU A 28 -25.51 -7.53 17.20
C GLU A 28 -24.40 -6.48 17.17
N THR A 29 -23.23 -6.82 16.62
CA THR A 29 -22.07 -5.93 16.58
C THR A 29 -21.89 -5.24 15.23
N SER A 30 -22.66 -5.63 14.21
CA SER A 30 -22.62 -5.04 12.88
C SER A 30 -22.99 -3.56 12.91
N ARG A 31 -22.24 -2.77 12.16
CA ARG A 31 -22.44 -1.32 12.05
C ARG A 31 -22.79 -0.98 10.62
N ARG A 32 -23.68 -0.01 10.44
CA ARG A 32 -23.92 0.58 9.13
C ARG A 32 -22.69 1.39 8.72
N LEU A 33 -22.16 1.13 7.52
CA LEU A 33 -21.06 1.91 6.97
C LEU A 33 -21.50 3.36 6.76
N THR A 34 -20.60 4.29 7.08
CA THR A 34 -20.79 5.72 6.87
C THR A 34 -19.57 6.30 6.15
N VAL A 35 -19.71 7.52 5.64
CA VAL A 35 -18.58 8.22 5.02
C VAL A 35 -17.64 8.86 6.04
N ASP A 36 -18.05 8.97 7.30
CA ASP A 36 -17.35 9.71 8.35
C ASP A 36 -16.42 8.82 9.20
N GLU A 37 -16.43 7.51 8.97
CA GLU A 37 -15.61 6.54 9.67
C GLU A 37 -14.54 5.93 8.75
N MET A 38 -13.42 5.50 9.34
CA MET A 38 -12.49 4.60 8.66
C MET A 38 -13.11 3.21 8.52
N TYR A 39 -12.85 2.57 7.40
CA TYR A 39 -13.24 1.20 7.11
C TYR A 39 -12.02 0.34 6.85
N LEU A 40 -11.91 -0.76 7.58
CA LEU A 40 -10.88 -1.78 7.41
C LEU A 40 -11.54 -3.03 6.83
N ILE A 41 -10.97 -3.52 5.73
CA ILE A 41 -11.30 -4.82 5.14
C ILE A 41 -10.04 -5.66 5.07
N ASP A 42 -10.08 -6.81 5.71
CA ASP A 42 -9.07 -7.85 5.62
C ASP A 42 -9.73 -9.13 5.09
N SER A 43 -9.23 -9.60 3.97
CA SER A 43 -9.87 -10.64 3.18
C SER A 43 -8.87 -11.40 2.32
N GLY A 44 -9.22 -12.63 1.96
CA GLY A 44 -8.41 -13.44 1.07
C GLY A 44 -9.20 -14.53 0.40
N GLY A 45 -8.61 -15.15 -0.62
CA GLY A 45 -9.20 -16.19 -1.43
C GLY A 45 -8.26 -17.35 -1.66
N GLN A 46 -8.85 -18.53 -1.85
CA GLN A 46 -8.17 -19.73 -2.28
C GLN A 46 -8.40 -19.93 -3.79
N TYR A 47 -7.31 -20.14 -4.51
CA TYR A 47 -7.32 -20.41 -5.95
C TYR A 47 -6.39 -21.59 -6.23
N LEU A 48 -6.63 -22.33 -7.32
CA LEU A 48 -5.78 -23.49 -7.67
C LEU A 48 -4.29 -23.15 -7.86
N ASP A 49 -4.00 -21.87 -8.07
CA ASP A 49 -2.68 -21.27 -8.30
C ASP A 49 -2.15 -20.45 -7.12
N GLY A 50 -2.88 -20.38 -5.98
CA GLY A 50 -2.36 -19.69 -4.81
C GLY A 50 -3.39 -19.37 -3.72
N THR A 51 -2.86 -18.87 -2.60
CA THR A 51 -3.63 -18.30 -1.50
C THR A 51 -3.37 -16.80 -1.46
N THR A 52 -4.41 -15.99 -1.26
CA THR A 52 -4.26 -14.54 -1.06
C THR A 52 -4.60 -14.14 0.36
N ASP A 53 -3.97 -13.04 0.79
CA ASP A 53 -4.23 -12.36 2.04
C ASP A 53 -3.99 -10.86 1.83
N ILE A 54 -4.97 -10.01 2.15
CA ILE A 54 -4.85 -8.58 1.90
C ILE A 54 -5.77 -7.78 2.81
N THR A 55 -5.15 -6.82 3.49
CA THR A 55 -5.85 -5.80 4.26
C THR A 55 -5.69 -4.42 3.62
N ARG A 56 -6.82 -3.72 3.48
CA ARG A 56 -6.85 -2.29 3.14
C ARG A 56 -7.69 -1.54 4.15
N THR A 57 -7.21 -0.35 4.49
CA THR A 57 -7.97 0.62 5.29
C THR A 57 -8.26 1.84 4.43
N VAL A 58 -9.52 2.28 4.39
CA VAL A 58 -10.01 3.37 3.55
C VAL A 58 -10.86 4.35 4.37
N HIS A 59 -11.12 5.52 3.81
CA HIS A 59 -12.04 6.51 4.38
C HIS A 59 -12.83 7.18 3.25
N TRP A 60 -14.16 7.17 3.25
CA TRP A 60 -14.92 7.76 2.13
C TRP A 60 -15.07 9.28 2.20
N GLY A 61 -15.18 9.86 3.40
CA GLY A 61 -15.26 11.30 3.66
C GLY A 61 -13.90 11.94 3.91
N THR A 62 -13.81 12.80 4.95
CA THR A 62 -12.60 13.56 5.30
C THR A 62 -11.91 12.97 6.55
N PRO A 63 -10.73 12.37 6.42
CA PRO A 63 -10.03 11.80 7.57
C PRO A 63 -9.46 12.90 8.48
N THR A 64 -9.43 12.63 9.78
CA THR A 64 -8.83 13.50 10.79
C THR A 64 -7.30 13.52 10.69
N LYS A 65 -6.66 14.54 11.30
CA LYS A 65 -5.19 14.62 11.38
C LYS A 65 -4.57 13.35 12.02
N MET A 66 -5.17 12.86 13.09
CA MET A 66 -4.70 11.66 13.78
C MET A 66 -4.82 10.40 12.90
N GLN A 67 -5.92 10.25 12.16
CA GLN A 67 -6.11 9.12 11.24
C GLN A 67 -5.08 9.14 10.12
N LYS A 68 -4.81 10.32 9.51
CA LYS A 68 -3.77 10.48 8.49
C LYS A 68 -2.37 10.19 9.02
N GLU A 69 -2.01 10.74 10.18
CA GLU A 69 -0.70 10.52 10.79
C GLU A 69 -0.48 9.04 11.12
N ALA A 70 -1.45 8.39 11.79
CA ALA A 70 -1.37 6.98 12.13
C ALA A 70 -1.29 6.10 10.88
N PHE A 71 -2.12 6.35 9.86
CA PHE A 71 -2.11 5.59 8.62
C PHE A 71 -0.78 5.73 7.89
N THR A 72 -0.26 6.96 7.81
CA THR A 72 1.01 7.20 7.15
C THR A 72 2.16 6.50 7.86
N ARG A 73 2.17 6.47 9.20
CA ARG A 73 3.20 5.73 9.98
C ARG A 73 3.10 4.22 9.81
N VAL A 74 1.89 3.67 9.73
CA VAL A 74 1.68 2.25 9.38
C VAL A 74 2.19 1.97 7.97
N LEU A 75 1.88 2.84 7.00
CA LEU A 75 2.35 2.73 5.63
C LEU A 75 3.89 2.81 5.55
N MET A 76 4.51 3.73 6.30
CA MET A 76 5.97 3.80 6.40
C MET A 76 6.56 2.46 6.84
N GLY A 77 5.99 1.82 7.87
CA GLY A 77 6.43 0.50 8.33
C GLY A 77 6.34 -0.58 7.24
N ASN A 78 5.23 -0.60 6.49
CA ASN A 78 5.02 -1.57 5.40
C ASN A 78 6.03 -1.33 4.26
N ILE A 79 6.23 -0.06 3.86
CA ILE A 79 7.19 0.33 2.83
C ILE A 79 8.61 -0.04 3.26
N GLU A 80 9.00 0.31 4.49
CA GLU A 80 10.35 0.06 5.02
C GLU A 80 10.70 -1.43 4.94
N ILE A 81 9.81 -2.32 5.41
CA ILE A 81 10.05 -3.76 5.29
C ILE A 81 10.12 -4.17 3.82
N SER A 82 9.12 -3.78 3.02
CA SER A 82 9.02 -4.18 1.61
C SER A 82 10.23 -3.79 0.76
N ARG A 83 10.88 -2.65 1.06
CA ARG A 83 12.06 -2.18 0.33
C ARG A 83 13.40 -2.60 0.94
N THR A 84 13.40 -3.26 2.09
CA THR A 84 14.65 -3.57 2.79
C THR A 84 15.49 -4.58 2.00
N VAL A 85 16.77 -4.29 1.90
CA VAL A 85 17.79 -5.22 1.38
C VAL A 85 18.57 -5.78 2.57
N PHE A 86 18.62 -7.10 2.70
CA PHE A 86 19.18 -7.77 3.86
C PHE A 86 20.01 -9.01 3.47
N PRO A 87 21.00 -9.42 4.28
CA PRO A 87 21.79 -10.62 3.99
C PRO A 87 20.93 -11.90 3.99
N SER A 88 21.23 -12.85 3.11
CA SER A 88 20.66 -14.19 3.21
C SER A 88 21.01 -14.83 4.57
N GLY A 89 20.06 -15.55 5.16
CA GLY A 89 20.20 -16.07 6.52
C GLY A 89 19.61 -15.16 7.61
N THR A 90 19.18 -13.94 7.28
CA THR A 90 18.41 -13.08 8.19
C THR A 90 17.02 -13.67 8.46
N ARG A 91 16.61 -13.66 9.73
CA ARG A 91 15.26 -14.08 10.17
C ARG A 91 14.35 -12.86 10.22
N GLY A 92 13.05 -13.03 10.02
CA GLY A 92 12.11 -11.90 10.04
C GLY A 92 12.12 -11.11 11.35
N VAL A 93 12.31 -11.78 12.50
CA VAL A 93 12.46 -11.12 13.80
C VAL A 93 13.59 -10.08 13.85
N ASN A 94 14.65 -10.23 13.02
CA ASN A 94 15.75 -9.27 12.98
C ASN A 94 15.39 -7.96 12.27
N ILE A 95 14.36 -7.95 11.44
CA ILE A 95 13.92 -6.77 10.66
C ILE A 95 12.51 -6.30 11.05
N GLU A 96 11.87 -6.99 11.98
CA GLU A 96 10.50 -6.73 12.46
C GLU A 96 10.32 -5.29 12.98
N MET A 97 11.36 -4.75 13.64
CA MET A 97 11.35 -3.36 14.14
C MET A 97 11.13 -2.31 13.03
N LEU A 98 11.42 -2.62 11.77
CA LEU A 98 11.23 -1.68 10.66
C LEU A 98 9.75 -1.38 10.44
N GLY A 99 8.87 -2.35 10.67
CA GLY A 99 7.41 -2.18 10.64
C GLY A 99 6.88 -1.31 11.78
N ARG A 100 7.65 -1.20 12.87
CA ARG A 100 7.25 -0.50 14.11
C ARG A 100 7.88 0.88 14.27
N ARG A 101 9.06 1.11 13.68
CA ARG A 101 9.90 2.29 13.94
C ARG A 101 9.13 3.60 13.86
N ALA A 102 8.39 3.81 12.76
CA ALA A 102 7.65 5.04 12.54
C ALA A 102 6.52 5.27 13.58
N LEU A 103 5.91 4.20 14.11
CA LEU A 103 4.94 4.31 15.20
C LEU A 103 5.62 4.60 16.54
N TRP A 104 6.74 3.94 16.82
CA TRP A 104 7.50 4.12 18.06
C TRP A 104 8.02 5.54 18.25
N GLU A 105 8.41 6.22 17.16
CA GLU A 105 8.86 7.62 17.18
C GLU A 105 7.83 8.60 17.78
N VAL A 106 6.55 8.21 17.83
CA VAL A 106 5.47 8.98 18.45
C VAL A 106 4.76 8.22 19.58
N GLY A 107 5.38 7.16 20.09
CA GLY A 107 4.84 6.38 21.21
C GLY A 107 3.63 5.50 20.87
N LEU A 108 3.40 5.20 19.59
CA LEU A 108 2.36 4.28 19.13
C LEU A 108 2.93 2.87 18.92
N ASN A 109 2.10 1.84 18.92
CA ASN A 109 2.50 0.44 18.65
C ASN A 109 1.28 -0.40 18.20
N TYR A 110 1.52 -1.63 17.71
CA TYR A 110 0.49 -2.64 17.45
C TYR A 110 0.74 -3.96 18.18
N GLY A 111 -0.34 -4.65 18.55
CA GLY A 111 -0.32 -5.82 19.45
C GLY A 111 -0.17 -7.19 18.78
N HIS A 112 0.15 -7.26 17.49
CA HIS A 112 0.36 -8.51 16.75
C HIS A 112 1.73 -8.53 16.04
N GLY A 113 2.08 -9.68 15.46
CA GLY A 113 3.30 -9.81 14.64
C GLY A 113 3.18 -9.05 13.32
N THR A 114 4.32 -8.75 12.68
CA THR A 114 4.35 -7.97 11.44
C THR A 114 4.03 -8.77 10.17
N GLY A 115 3.91 -10.09 10.29
CA GLY A 115 3.51 -10.96 9.19
C GLY A 115 3.77 -12.44 9.47
N HIS A 116 3.31 -13.27 8.55
CA HIS A 116 3.40 -14.73 8.56
C HIS A 116 3.62 -15.29 7.15
N GLY A 117 4.05 -16.54 7.05
CA GLY A 117 4.12 -17.24 5.76
C GLY A 117 2.75 -17.42 5.12
N ILE A 118 2.73 -17.45 3.78
CA ILE A 118 1.54 -17.75 2.97
C ILE A 118 1.77 -19.04 2.18
N GLY A 119 0.94 -20.05 2.40
CA GLY A 119 1.01 -21.31 1.65
C GLY A 119 0.44 -21.20 0.23
N ASN A 120 0.87 -22.07 -0.68
CA ASN A 120 0.35 -22.10 -2.06
C ASN A 120 -0.89 -23.00 -2.16
N PHE A 121 -2.09 -22.40 -2.28
CA PHE A 121 -3.37 -23.10 -2.20
C PHE A 121 -3.45 -24.00 -0.93
N PHE A 122 -2.97 -23.44 0.18
CA PHE A 122 -2.84 -24.09 1.48
C PHE A 122 -3.15 -23.08 2.59
N GLY A 123 -2.68 -23.34 3.82
CA GLY A 123 -2.90 -22.46 4.96
C GLY A 123 -2.48 -21.03 4.67
N VAL A 124 -3.39 -20.07 4.91
CA VAL A 124 -3.09 -18.64 4.81
C VAL A 124 -2.05 -18.23 5.85
N HIS A 125 -2.05 -18.88 7.02
CA HIS A 125 -1.00 -18.80 8.02
C HIS A 125 -0.10 -20.05 7.93
N GLU A 126 1.01 -19.96 7.20
CA GLU A 126 1.96 -21.07 7.01
C GLU A 126 3.26 -20.88 7.81
N TRP A 127 3.43 -21.71 8.85
CA TRP A 127 4.69 -21.83 9.58
C TRP A 127 5.70 -22.66 8.76
N PRO A 128 7.03 -22.40 8.80
CA PRO A 128 7.80 -21.54 9.71
C PRO A 128 8.20 -20.15 9.21
N VAL A 129 7.63 -19.64 8.11
CA VAL A 129 7.98 -18.31 7.58
C VAL A 129 7.27 -17.21 8.40
N GLY A 130 7.92 -16.07 8.62
CA GLY A 130 7.33 -14.94 9.36
C GLY A 130 8.34 -14.12 10.15
N PHE A 131 7.82 -13.28 11.05
CA PHE A 131 8.59 -12.28 11.81
C PHE A 131 8.73 -12.57 13.31
N GLN A 132 8.23 -13.70 13.79
CA GLN A 132 8.33 -14.14 15.18
C GLN A 132 9.68 -14.83 15.50
N THR A 133 10.03 -14.88 16.79
CA THR A 133 11.33 -15.38 17.31
C THR A 133 11.69 -16.80 16.90
N ASN A 134 10.70 -17.64 16.56
CA ASN A 134 10.91 -19.05 16.19
C ASN A 134 10.85 -19.30 14.67
N ASN A 135 10.65 -18.27 13.83
CA ASN A 135 10.62 -18.45 12.37
C ASN A 135 12.00 -18.74 11.80
N ILE A 136 12.05 -19.45 10.68
CA ILE A 136 13.31 -19.71 9.97
C ILE A 136 13.83 -18.45 9.25
N PRO A 137 15.11 -18.42 8.88
CA PRO A 137 15.62 -17.40 7.96
C PRO A 137 14.86 -17.36 6.63
N PHE A 138 14.67 -16.16 6.10
CA PHE A 138 14.08 -15.98 4.76
C PHE A 138 14.99 -16.57 3.68
N ARG A 139 14.37 -17.12 2.64
CA ARG A 139 15.01 -17.65 1.44
C ARG A 139 14.24 -17.17 0.22
N ALA A 140 14.94 -17.01 -0.90
CA ALA A 140 14.30 -16.65 -2.16
C ALA A 140 13.17 -17.65 -2.50
N GLY A 141 12.03 -17.14 -2.95
CA GLY A 141 10.83 -17.91 -3.28
C GLY A 141 9.84 -18.10 -2.12
N MET A 142 10.16 -17.68 -0.90
CA MET A 142 9.21 -17.69 0.22
C MET A 142 8.20 -16.55 0.10
N PHE A 143 6.92 -16.83 0.38
CA PHE A 143 5.85 -15.83 0.46
C PHE A 143 5.56 -15.50 1.93
N THR A 144 5.38 -14.22 2.22
CA THR A 144 5.04 -13.70 3.55
C THR A 144 4.06 -12.54 3.43
N SER A 145 3.14 -12.38 4.38
CA SER A 145 2.46 -11.10 4.59
C SER A 145 3.43 -10.07 5.20
N ILE A 146 3.19 -8.79 4.92
CA ILE A 146 3.78 -7.63 5.58
C ILE A 146 2.61 -6.74 6.00
N GLU A 147 2.24 -6.79 7.27
CA GLU A 147 0.94 -6.31 7.77
C GLU A 147 1.04 -5.44 9.03
N PRO A 148 1.84 -4.36 9.08
CA PRO A 148 1.81 -3.46 10.22
C PRO A 148 0.40 -2.86 10.42
N GLY A 149 0.11 -2.47 11.65
CA GLY A 149 -1.16 -1.87 12.01
C GLY A 149 -1.07 -0.82 13.12
N TYR A 150 -2.20 -0.23 13.46
CA TYR A 150 -2.40 0.58 14.64
C TYR A 150 -3.88 0.59 15.00
N TYR A 151 -4.19 0.43 16.29
CA TYR A 151 -5.56 0.28 16.77
C TYR A 151 -5.80 1.25 17.91
N LYS A 152 -6.59 2.28 17.65
CA LYS A 152 -6.98 3.26 18.66
C LYS A 152 -8.29 2.83 19.27
N GLU A 153 -8.22 2.39 20.53
CA GLU A 153 -9.35 1.87 21.27
C GLU A 153 -10.57 2.81 21.19
N ASN A 154 -11.74 2.23 20.94
CA ASN A 154 -13.02 2.94 20.83
C ASN A 154 -13.11 4.00 19.72
N ASP A 155 -12.19 4.01 18.74
CA ASP A 155 -12.14 5.04 17.69
C ASP A 155 -12.00 4.43 16.28
N PHE A 156 -10.79 3.98 15.91
CA PHE A 156 -10.52 3.40 14.60
C PHE A 156 -9.37 2.39 14.66
N GLY A 157 -9.25 1.56 13.63
CA GLY A 157 -8.06 0.75 13.41
C GLY A 157 -7.59 0.79 11.98
N ILE A 158 -6.31 0.50 11.82
CA ILE A 158 -5.57 0.52 10.58
C ILE A 158 -4.76 -0.75 10.52
N ARG A 159 -4.83 -1.42 9.37
CA ARG A 159 -3.84 -2.41 8.95
C ARG A 159 -3.62 -2.24 7.45
N ILE A 160 -2.35 -2.35 7.06
CA ILE A 160 -1.93 -2.32 5.67
C ILE A 160 -1.15 -3.59 5.44
N GLU A 161 -1.74 -4.49 4.66
CA GLU A 161 -1.18 -5.80 4.44
C GLU A 161 -0.99 -6.10 2.97
N ASP A 162 0.19 -6.61 2.66
CA ASP A 162 0.54 -7.09 1.34
C ASP A 162 1.26 -8.43 1.45
N VAL A 163 0.92 -9.37 0.55
CA VAL A 163 1.76 -10.53 0.31
C VAL A 163 2.97 -10.09 -0.48
N ALA A 164 4.15 -10.54 -0.05
CA ALA A 164 5.41 -10.31 -0.72
C ALA A 164 6.20 -11.61 -0.87
N MET A 165 6.91 -11.73 -1.99
CA MET A 165 7.83 -12.83 -2.25
C MET A 165 9.26 -12.39 -1.93
N THR A 166 10.00 -13.18 -1.17
CA THR A 166 11.43 -12.95 -0.97
C THR A 166 12.17 -13.24 -2.29
N ILE A 167 12.99 -12.31 -2.77
CA ILE A 167 13.78 -12.42 -4.00
C ILE A 167 15.24 -12.10 -3.74
N LEU A 168 16.12 -12.46 -4.68
CA LEU A 168 17.51 -12.02 -4.66
C LEU A 168 17.60 -10.52 -4.90
N ALA A 169 18.38 -9.82 -4.10
CA ALA A 169 18.68 -8.40 -4.28
C ALA A 169 20.01 -8.22 -5.02
N HIS A 170 20.01 -7.32 -6.00
CA HIS A 170 21.25 -6.86 -6.63
C HIS A 170 21.90 -5.79 -5.76
N THR A 171 23.14 -6.03 -5.32
CA THR A 171 23.92 -5.05 -4.55
C THR A 171 25.24 -4.76 -5.24
N GLN A 172 25.82 -3.58 -4.95
CA GLN A 172 27.04 -3.11 -5.61
C GLN A 172 28.28 -3.97 -5.27
N TYR A 173 28.39 -4.44 -4.03
CA TYR A 173 29.62 -5.07 -3.52
C TYR A 173 29.43 -6.52 -3.08
N GLY A 174 28.21 -6.94 -2.73
CA GLY A 174 27.93 -8.25 -2.17
C GLY A 174 27.09 -9.13 -3.08
N HIS A 175 27.28 -10.44 -2.95
CA HIS A 175 26.57 -11.45 -3.74
C HIS A 175 25.88 -12.47 -2.83
N ASN A 176 25.02 -12.03 -1.90
CA ASN A 176 24.13 -12.93 -1.14
C ASN A 176 23.08 -12.13 -0.34
N PHE A 177 22.37 -11.22 -1.02
CA PHE A 177 21.37 -10.37 -0.39
C PHE A 177 19.99 -10.71 -0.93
N LEU A 178 18.98 -10.45 -0.10
CA LEU A 178 17.58 -10.66 -0.37
C LEU A 178 16.84 -9.32 -0.23
N THR A 179 15.68 -9.25 -0.87
CA THR A 179 14.68 -8.19 -0.69
C THR A 179 13.30 -8.78 -0.94
N PHE A 180 12.25 -7.96 -0.93
CA PHE A 180 10.88 -8.41 -1.17
C PHE A 180 10.36 -7.85 -2.50
N ASP A 181 9.62 -8.68 -3.24
CA ASP A 181 8.77 -8.25 -4.34
C ASP A 181 7.30 -8.32 -3.90
N THR A 182 6.65 -7.17 -3.83
CA THR A 182 5.23 -7.07 -3.42
C THR A 182 4.34 -7.69 -4.50
N ILE A 183 3.53 -8.67 -4.09
CA ILE A 183 2.62 -9.45 -4.94
C ILE A 183 1.20 -8.89 -4.90
N SER A 184 0.76 -8.37 -3.75
CA SER A 184 -0.52 -7.68 -3.62
C SER A 184 -0.53 -6.36 -4.41
N LEU A 185 -1.41 -6.23 -5.38
CA LEU A 185 -1.48 -5.08 -6.30
C LEU A 185 -2.81 -4.32 -6.18
N VAL A 186 -3.01 -3.68 -5.02
CA VAL A 186 -4.20 -2.87 -4.74
C VAL A 186 -3.76 -1.51 -4.18
N PRO A 187 -4.24 -0.37 -4.74
CA PRO A 187 -3.82 0.95 -4.26
C PRO A 187 -4.14 1.15 -2.77
N TYR A 188 -3.31 1.95 -2.09
CA TYR A 188 -3.64 2.49 -0.76
C TYR A 188 -4.51 3.74 -0.90
N ASP A 189 -5.39 4.03 0.06
CA ASP A 189 -6.24 5.23 0.00
C ASP A 189 -5.41 6.51 0.15
N LYS A 190 -5.26 7.24 -0.96
CA LYS A 190 -4.46 8.48 -1.03
C LYS A 190 -4.92 9.55 -0.04
N LYS A 191 -6.20 9.57 0.38
CA LYS A 191 -6.71 10.58 1.33
C LYS A 191 -6.12 10.42 2.73
N LEU A 192 -5.71 9.20 3.08
CA LEU A 192 -5.12 8.87 4.38
C LEU A 192 -3.60 9.13 4.42
N ILE A 193 -2.96 9.40 3.27
CA ILE A 193 -1.51 9.58 3.19
C ILE A 193 -1.14 11.05 3.39
N ASP A 194 -0.30 11.33 4.38
CA ASP A 194 0.36 12.61 4.56
C ASP A 194 1.78 12.53 4.01
N THR A 195 1.97 12.97 2.77
CA THR A 195 3.27 12.90 2.08
C THR A 195 4.36 13.72 2.75
N THR A 196 4.03 14.62 3.69
CA THR A 196 5.03 15.39 4.43
C THR A 196 5.79 14.55 5.46
N LEU A 197 5.26 13.38 5.84
CA LEU A 197 5.91 12.42 6.73
C LEU A 197 6.77 11.39 5.98
N LEU A 198 6.59 11.26 4.66
CA LEU A 198 7.30 10.27 3.85
C LEU A 198 8.68 10.80 3.43
N SER A 199 9.69 9.94 3.49
CA SER A 199 10.98 10.23 2.86
C SER A 199 10.86 10.21 1.34
N SER A 200 11.83 10.81 0.63
CA SER A 200 11.87 10.78 -0.83
C SER A 200 11.94 9.34 -1.37
N GLU A 201 12.67 8.44 -0.69
CA GLU A 201 12.77 7.02 -1.05
C GLU A 201 11.45 6.27 -0.86
N GLN A 202 10.72 6.58 0.22
CA GLN A 202 9.40 5.99 0.47
C GLN A 202 8.38 6.45 -0.58
N LEU A 203 8.42 7.74 -0.93
CA LEU A 203 7.55 8.31 -1.97
C LEU A 203 7.87 7.72 -3.35
N GLN A 204 9.16 7.56 -3.67
CA GLN A 204 9.59 6.91 -4.90
C GLN A 204 9.16 5.44 -4.96
N TRP A 205 9.26 4.71 -3.85
CA TRP A 205 8.77 3.33 -3.75
C TRP A 205 7.26 3.27 -3.98
N LEU A 206 6.49 4.16 -3.35
CA LEU A 206 5.04 4.22 -3.49
C LEU A 206 4.59 4.54 -4.93
N ASN A 207 5.25 5.50 -5.58
CA ASN A 207 5.01 5.82 -6.99
C ASN A 207 5.37 4.64 -7.91
N SER A 208 6.45 3.90 -7.60
CA SER A 208 6.86 2.71 -8.34
C SER A 208 5.86 1.56 -8.17
N TYR A 209 5.33 1.39 -6.96
CA TYR A 209 4.25 0.45 -6.65
C TYR A 209 2.98 0.75 -7.45
N TYR A 210 2.53 2.00 -7.46
CA TYR A 210 1.36 2.43 -8.26
C TYR A 210 1.56 2.24 -9.77
N LYS A 211 2.78 2.50 -10.26
CA LYS A 211 3.13 2.19 -11.65
C LYS A 211 3.06 0.69 -11.94
N LYS A 212 3.55 -0.16 -11.03
CA LYS A 212 3.45 -1.63 -11.15
C LYS A 212 1.99 -2.09 -11.22
N ILE A 213 1.11 -1.53 -10.38
CA ILE A 213 -0.34 -1.81 -10.44
C ILE A 213 -0.88 -1.47 -11.83
N CYS A 214 -0.63 -0.27 -12.34
CA CYS A 214 -1.09 0.15 -13.67
C CYS A 214 -0.65 -0.82 -14.78
N GLN A 215 0.61 -1.25 -14.72
CA GLN A 215 1.23 -2.09 -15.75
C GLN A 215 0.72 -3.54 -15.74
N LEU A 216 0.36 -4.07 -14.57
CA LEU A 216 -0.02 -5.48 -14.42
C LEU A 216 -1.55 -5.66 -14.31
N VAL A 217 -2.22 -4.83 -13.53
CA VAL A 217 -3.67 -4.94 -13.30
C VAL A 217 -4.47 -4.30 -14.43
N GLY A 218 -4.00 -3.18 -14.99
CA GLY A 218 -4.70 -2.45 -16.06
C GLY A 218 -5.06 -3.31 -17.28
N PRO A 219 -4.10 -4.05 -17.88
CA PRO A 219 -4.38 -4.94 -19.01
C PRO A 219 -5.34 -6.09 -18.67
N GLU A 220 -5.30 -6.61 -17.45
CA GLU A 220 -6.21 -7.68 -17.02
C GLU A 220 -7.65 -7.16 -16.84
N LEU A 221 -7.83 -5.94 -16.33
CA LEU A 221 -9.14 -5.29 -16.26
C LEU A 221 -9.72 -5.04 -17.67
N ASP A 222 -8.89 -4.58 -18.62
CA ASP A 222 -9.32 -4.42 -20.02
C ASP A 222 -9.78 -5.75 -20.62
N LYS A 223 -9.00 -6.81 -20.41
CA LYS A 223 -9.30 -8.16 -20.91
C LYS A 223 -10.63 -8.70 -20.36
N GLN A 224 -10.99 -8.31 -19.14
CA GLN A 224 -12.25 -8.68 -18.50
C GLN A 224 -13.42 -7.72 -18.82
N GLY A 225 -13.17 -6.61 -19.54
CA GLY A 225 -14.18 -5.59 -19.84
C GLY A 225 -14.55 -4.69 -18.64
N LEU A 226 -13.68 -4.63 -17.63
CA LEU A 226 -13.89 -3.90 -16.36
C LEU A 226 -13.36 -2.45 -16.47
N HIS A 227 -14.02 -1.65 -17.32
CA HIS A 227 -13.57 -0.30 -17.64
C HIS A 227 -13.74 0.68 -16.47
N GLU A 228 -14.81 0.57 -15.68
CA GLU A 228 -15.05 1.44 -14.53
C GLU A 228 -14.00 1.22 -13.43
N GLU A 229 -13.66 -0.04 -13.17
CA GLU A 229 -12.65 -0.46 -12.22
C GLU A 229 -11.26 -0.02 -12.66
N LYS A 230 -10.98 -0.07 -13.98
CA LYS A 230 -9.72 0.44 -14.53
C LYS A 230 -9.62 1.96 -14.34
N ASP A 231 -10.68 2.70 -14.62
CA ASP A 231 -10.71 4.15 -14.40
C ASP A 231 -10.56 4.49 -12.91
N TRP A 232 -11.19 3.71 -12.03
CA TRP A 232 -11.00 3.82 -10.59
C TRP A 232 -9.55 3.55 -10.18
N MET A 233 -8.94 2.49 -10.71
CA MET A 233 -7.55 2.14 -10.44
C MET A 233 -6.63 3.27 -10.87
N LEU A 234 -6.76 3.77 -12.10
CA LEU A 234 -5.93 4.85 -12.65
C LEU A 234 -5.98 6.11 -11.78
N ARG A 235 -7.17 6.55 -11.35
CA ARG A 235 -7.34 7.69 -10.43
C ARG A 235 -6.65 7.47 -9.08
N ASN A 236 -6.73 6.25 -8.54
CA ASN A 236 -6.14 5.92 -7.23
C ASN A 236 -4.65 5.55 -7.30
N THR A 237 -4.08 5.44 -8.50
CA THR A 237 -2.65 5.20 -8.74
C THR A 237 -1.91 6.41 -9.32
N GLU A 238 -2.55 7.57 -9.41
CA GLU A 238 -1.87 8.80 -9.84
C GLU A 238 -0.64 9.05 -8.93
N PRO A 239 0.53 9.35 -9.50
CA PRO A 239 1.75 9.52 -8.73
C PRO A 239 1.67 10.74 -7.80
N PHE A 240 2.30 10.63 -6.64
CA PHE A 240 2.51 11.76 -5.76
C PHE A 240 3.63 12.68 -6.30
N PRO A 241 3.52 14.00 -6.13
CA PRO A 241 4.56 14.93 -6.56
C PRO A 241 5.87 14.67 -5.82
N GLU A 242 6.99 14.57 -6.54
CA GLU A 242 8.30 14.47 -5.92
C GLU A 242 8.69 15.78 -5.24
N SER A 243 9.24 15.68 -4.02
CA SER A 243 9.80 16.77 -3.23
C SER A 243 11.05 17.33 -3.93
N GLY A 244 10.82 18.24 -4.89
CA GLY A 244 11.88 18.85 -5.70
C GLY A 244 11.42 19.40 -7.05
N SER A 245 10.22 19.05 -7.51
CA SER A 245 9.65 19.66 -8.72
C SER A 245 9.00 21.01 -8.42
N SER A 246 9.81 22.01 -8.08
CA SER A 246 9.38 23.39 -8.28
C SER A 246 9.24 23.59 -9.79
N SER A 247 8.01 23.48 -10.30
CA SER A 247 7.67 23.93 -11.64
C SER A 247 7.83 25.45 -11.65
N SER A 248 9.02 25.90 -12.07
CA SER A 248 9.20 27.28 -12.51
C SER A 248 8.37 27.44 -13.78
N ILE A 249 7.13 27.90 -13.62
CA ILE A 249 6.35 28.43 -14.72
C ILE A 249 7.06 29.72 -15.14
N SER A 250 7.95 29.63 -16.12
CA SER A 250 8.50 30.83 -16.76
C SER A 250 7.40 31.43 -17.62
N SER A 251 6.81 32.53 -17.17
CA SER A 251 5.89 33.34 -17.99
C SER A 251 6.69 34.12 -19.04
N SER A 252 7.01 33.47 -20.15
CA SER A 252 7.46 34.18 -21.36
C SER A 252 6.25 34.87 -21.97
N SER A 253 6.06 36.14 -21.60
CA SER A 253 5.05 37.02 -22.17
C SER A 253 5.43 37.33 -23.62
N LEU A 254 4.67 36.81 -24.59
CA LEU A 254 4.78 37.17 -26.00
C LEU A 254 4.49 38.66 -26.17
N THR A 255 5.52 39.43 -26.50
CA THR A 255 5.36 40.83 -26.95
C THR A 255 5.00 40.80 -28.44
N PHE A 256 3.75 41.05 -28.78
CA PHE A 256 3.31 41.24 -30.17
C PHE A 256 3.78 42.60 -30.67
N ILE A 257 4.77 42.60 -31.58
CA ILE A 257 5.08 43.77 -32.41
C ILE A 257 4.09 43.77 -33.59
N THR A 258 3.18 44.74 -33.61
CA THR A 258 2.29 45.01 -34.75
C THR A 258 3.00 45.96 -35.71
N LEU A 259 3.41 45.47 -36.88
CA LEU A 259 3.89 46.31 -37.97
C LEU A 259 2.73 46.53 -38.96
N SER A 260 2.12 47.70 -38.92
CA SER A 260 1.03 48.10 -39.82
C SER A 260 1.60 48.49 -41.19
N ILE A 261 1.39 47.65 -42.21
CA ILE A 261 1.52 48.06 -43.61
C ILE A 261 0.11 48.32 -44.13
N ALA A 262 -0.22 49.58 -44.38
CA ALA A 262 -1.36 49.99 -45.19
C ALA A 262 -0.84 50.88 -46.32
N LEU A 263 -0.51 50.25 -47.46
CA LEU A 263 -0.48 50.90 -48.76
C LEU A 263 -1.78 50.55 -49.48
N LEU A 264 -2.25 51.45 -50.35
CA LEU A 264 -3.43 51.39 -51.25
C LEU A 264 -4.70 51.97 -50.61
N HIS A 265 -5.37 53.02 -51.09
CA HIS A 265 -5.43 53.72 -52.38
C HIS A 265 -5.86 55.18 -52.16
N ASN A 266 -5.45 56.10 -53.05
CA ASN A 266 -6.43 56.95 -53.74
C ASN A 266 -5.82 57.56 -55.02
N ILE A 267 -6.47 57.23 -56.14
CA ILE A 267 -6.37 57.84 -57.45
C ILE A 267 -7.55 58.79 -57.58
N ILE A 268 -7.25 60.07 -57.87
CA ILE A 268 -7.92 61.12 -58.69
C ILE A 268 -7.52 62.47 -58.11
#